data_AF-A0A9N8KD75-F1
#
_entry.id   AF-A0A9N8KD75-F1
#
_cell.length_a   1.000
_cell.length_b   1.000
_cell.length_c   1.000
_cell.angle_alpha   90.00
_cell.angle_beta   90.00
_cell.angle_gamma   90.00
#
_symmetry.space_group_name_H-M   'P 1'
#
loop_
_entity.id
_entity.type
_entity.pdbx_description
1 polymer ?
#
loop_
_entity_poly.entity_id
_entity_poly.type
_entity_poly.pdbx_seq_one_letter_code
_entity_poly.pdbx_strand_id
1 'polypeptide(L)'
;FLAGQSIWLSLRYAAQQTFRVDDQRINNFLEQTYQNSSKMDCQPSLLLITSLSGLDPTKQTAATMPPISSFTSPFIGTSSGDAAKMLQSVAAPNIVDSNLFAVLDERSLYDDSGLIVRVKDGVVDHVRVHFDTINTELIHIQVMTGDIAETNFMAGEGGVFRVRSDGSKKGGPAPRKKLGG
;
A
#
# COMPACT_ATOMS: atom_id res chain seq x y z
N PHE A 1 19.56 17.90 -20.31
CA PHE A 1 18.31 17.39 -19.73
C PHE A 1 18.46 15.90 -19.49
N LEU A 2 18.94 15.52 -18.31
CA LEU A 2 18.92 14.12 -17.84
C LEU A 2 17.81 14.06 -16.81
N ALA A 3 16.70 13.43 -17.18
CA ALA A 3 15.59 13.20 -16.27
C ALA A 3 16.09 12.29 -15.14
N GLY A 4 16.06 12.83 -13.91
CA GLY A 4 16.43 12.11 -12.72
C GLY A 4 15.53 10.89 -12.57
N GLN A 5 16.10 9.70 -12.73
CA GLN A 5 15.53 8.49 -12.17
C GLN A 5 15.51 8.68 -10.65
N SER A 6 14.35 9.10 -10.15
CA SER A 6 14.07 9.01 -8.73
C SER A 6 13.98 7.52 -8.43
N ILE A 7 14.95 7.01 -7.69
CA ILE A 7 14.93 5.67 -7.11
C ILE A 7 13.85 5.69 -6.03
N TRP A 8 12.60 5.58 -6.45
CA TRP A 8 11.56 5.09 -5.58
C TRP A 8 11.83 3.59 -5.49
N LEU A 9 12.14 3.09 -4.28
CA LEU A 9 11.95 1.67 -4.00
C LEU A 9 10.55 1.33 -4.50
N SER A 10 10.50 0.53 -5.55
CA SER A 10 9.26 0.06 -6.14
C SER A 10 8.65 -0.89 -5.12
N LEU A 11 7.98 -0.34 -4.11
CA LEU A 11 7.26 -1.11 -3.11
C LEU A 11 6.17 -1.89 -3.83
N ARG A 12 6.07 -3.16 -3.46
CA ARG A 12 5.12 -4.10 -4.03
C ARG A 12 4.47 -4.87 -2.92
N TYR A 13 3.15 -4.92 -2.95
CA TYR A 13 2.36 -5.72 -2.02
C TYR A 13 1.74 -6.88 -2.78
N ALA A 14 1.82 -8.06 -2.19
CA ALA A 14 1.11 -9.20 -2.74
C ALA A 14 -0.41 -8.94 -2.66
N ALA A 15 -1.13 -9.25 -3.72
CA ALA A 15 -2.57 -9.43 -3.69
C ALA A 15 -2.85 -10.93 -3.86
N GLN A 16 -3.65 -11.48 -2.96
CA GLN A 16 -3.94 -12.90 -2.89
C GLN A 16 -5.45 -13.12 -2.89
N GLN A 17 -5.88 -14.27 -3.38
CA GLN A 17 -7.24 -14.75 -3.19
C GLN A 17 -7.21 -16.01 -2.33
N THR A 18 -7.87 -15.96 -1.17
CA THR A 18 -8.05 -17.12 -0.28
C THR A 18 -9.39 -17.81 -0.49
N PHE A 19 -10.31 -17.15 -1.20
CA PHE A 19 -11.55 -17.71 -1.71
C PHE A 19 -11.60 -17.56 -3.23
N ARG A 20 -12.38 -18.39 -3.92
CA ARG A 20 -12.48 -18.34 -5.38
C ARG A 20 -13.26 -17.10 -5.80
N VAL A 21 -12.54 -16.09 -6.28
CA VAL A 21 -13.09 -14.87 -6.86
C VAL A 21 -12.95 -14.94 -8.38
N ASP A 22 -13.99 -14.56 -9.12
CA ASP A 22 -13.95 -14.61 -10.59
C ASP A 22 -13.05 -13.52 -11.19
N ASP A 23 -12.61 -13.74 -12.43
CA ASP A 23 -11.68 -12.84 -13.12
C ASP A 23 -12.25 -11.43 -13.30
N GLN A 24 -13.57 -11.29 -13.49
CA GLN A 24 -14.22 -9.99 -13.64
C GLN A 24 -14.11 -9.18 -12.35
N ARG A 25 -14.33 -9.84 -11.20
CA ARG A 25 -14.24 -9.23 -9.88
C ARG A 25 -12.81 -8.85 -9.53
N ILE A 26 -11.82 -9.69 -9.88
CA ILE A 26 -10.40 -9.36 -9.69
C ILE A 26 -9.99 -8.20 -10.60
N ASN A 27 -10.45 -8.17 -11.86
CA ASN A 27 -10.20 -7.04 -12.76
C ASN A 27 -10.80 -5.74 -12.20
N ASN A 28 -12.05 -5.77 -11.70
CA ASN A 28 -12.67 -4.62 -11.04
C ASN A 28 -11.87 -4.16 -9.81
N PHE A 29 -11.38 -5.09 -8.99
CA PHE A 29 -10.49 -4.76 -7.87
C PHE A 29 -9.22 -4.03 -8.32
N LEU A 30 -8.51 -4.55 -9.32
CA LEU A 30 -7.28 -3.94 -9.85
C LEU A 30 -7.57 -2.58 -10.49
N GLU A 31 -8.66 -2.46 -11.26
CA GLU A 31 -9.07 -1.20 -11.89
C GLU A 31 -9.38 -0.11 -10.86
N GLN A 32 -10.23 -0.41 -9.88
CA GLN A 32 -10.58 0.56 -8.84
C GLN A 32 -9.35 1.00 -8.05
N THR A 33 -8.50 0.03 -7.69
CA THR A 33 -7.25 0.29 -6.99
C THR A 33 -6.37 1.26 -7.78
N TYR A 34 -6.15 1.04 -9.08
CA TYR A 34 -5.21 1.83 -9.89
C TYR A 34 -5.76 3.18 -10.34
N GLN A 35 -7.05 3.25 -10.66
CA GLN A 35 -7.71 4.52 -10.94
C GLN A 35 -7.61 5.46 -9.74
N ASN A 36 -7.74 4.93 -8.52
CA ASN A 36 -7.63 5.75 -7.32
C ASN A 36 -6.18 6.03 -6.92
N SER A 37 -5.25 5.11 -7.21
CA SER A 37 -3.81 5.33 -7.00
C SER A 37 -3.35 6.64 -7.67
N SER A 38 -3.79 6.83 -8.92
CA SER A 38 -3.48 8.02 -9.72
C SER A 38 -4.05 9.32 -9.15
N LYS A 39 -5.13 9.26 -8.35
CA LYS A 39 -5.75 10.44 -7.72
C LYS A 39 -5.05 10.86 -6.43
N MET A 40 -4.32 9.93 -5.81
CA MET A 40 -3.65 10.13 -4.52
C MET A 40 -2.13 10.29 -4.67
N ASP A 41 -1.65 10.60 -5.89
CA ASP A 41 -0.23 10.70 -6.24
C ASP A 41 0.61 9.47 -5.85
N CYS A 42 -0.02 8.30 -5.73
CA CYS A 42 0.65 7.05 -5.41
C CYS A 42 0.71 6.14 -6.64
N GLN A 43 1.85 5.46 -6.83
CA GLN A 43 1.98 4.50 -7.93
C GLN A 43 1.21 3.22 -7.59
N PRO A 44 0.60 2.56 -8.60
CA PRO A 44 0.14 1.18 -8.47
C PRO A 44 1.25 0.27 -7.92
N SER A 45 0.94 -0.47 -6.86
CA SER A 45 1.92 -1.30 -6.14
C SER A 45 1.46 -2.75 -5.91
N LEU A 46 0.26 -3.13 -6.35
CA LEU A 46 -0.23 -4.49 -6.17
C LEU A 46 0.34 -5.47 -7.20
N LEU A 47 0.82 -6.61 -6.72
CA LEU A 47 1.21 -7.75 -7.54
C LEU A 47 0.30 -8.94 -7.20
N LEU A 48 -0.55 -9.33 -8.14
CA LEU A 48 -1.42 -10.50 -8.01
C LEU A 48 -0.58 -11.77 -8.10
N ILE A 49 -0.62 -12.58 -7.05
CA ILE A 49 0.15 -13.83 -6.99
C ILE A 49 -0.66 -14.96 -7.59
N THR A 50 -0.37 -15.29 -8.85
CA THR A 50 -1.04 -16.36 -9.60
C THR A 50 -0.36 -17.72 -9.45
N SER A 51 0.90 -17.74 -9.03
CA SER A 51 1.69 -18.95 -8.73
C SER A 51 2.83 -18.60 -7.76
N LEU A 52 3.19 -19.54 -6.88
CA LEU A 52 4.36 -19.40 -5.99
C LEU A 52 5.69 -19.58 -6.74
N SER A 53 5.71 -20.33 -7.83
CA SER A 53 6.91 -20.52 -8.66
C SER A 53 7.22 -19.33 -9.58
N GLY A 54 6.29 -18.39 -9.69
CA GLY A 54 6.39 -17.22 -10.57
C GLY A 54 7.05 -15.99 -9.93
N LEU A 55 7.36 -16.04 -8.63
CA LEU A 55 8.00 -14.98 -7.86
C LEU A 55 9.51 -14.90 -8.17
N ASP A 56 9.82 -14.61 -9.43
CA ASP A 56 11.19 -14.42 -9.91
C ASP A 56 11.56 -12.93 -9.82
N PRO A 57 12.55 -12.55 -8.98
CA PRO A 57 12.94 -11.16 -8.77
C PRO A 57 13.47 -10.49 -10.05
N THR A 58 13.84 -11.28 -11.06
CA THR A 58 14.36 -10.78 -12.33
C THR A 58 13.27 -10.53 -13.37
N LYS A 59 12.04 -11.03 -13.16
CA LYS A 59 10.95 -10.98 -14.16
C LYS A 59 9.73 -10.18 -13.71
N GLN A 60 9.47 -10.07 -12.41
CA GLN A 60 8.31 -9.36 -11.89
C GLN A 60 8.70 -7.98 -11.35
N THR A 61 8.60 -6.98 -12.22
CA THR A 61 8.97 -5.59 -11.88
C THR A 61 7.78 -4.62 -11.87
N ALA A 62 6.62 -5.00 -12.41
CA ALA A 62 5.45 -4.14 -12.55
C ALA A 62 4.24 -4.63 -11.75
N ALA A 63 3.40 -3.69 -11.32
CA ALA A 63 2.08 -4.00 -10.74
C ALA A 63 1.20 -4.75 -11.76
N THR A 64 0.34 -5.64 -11.29
CA THR A 64 -0.49 -6.48 -12.17
C THR A 64 -1.58 -5.66 -12.83
N MET A 65 -1.52 -5.44 -14.14
CA MET A 65 -2.56 -4.70 -14.86
C MET A 65 -3.74 -5.58 -15.29
N PRO A 66 -4.99 -5.09 -15.21
CA PRO A 66 -6.11 -5.72 -15.89
C PRO A 66 -6.00 -5.53 -17.42
N PRO A 67 -6.59 -6.43 -18.24
CA PRO A 67 -7.27 -7.65 -17.84
C PRO A 67 -6.28 -8.77 -17.49
N ILE A 68 -6.59 -9.54 -16.46
CA ILE A 68 -5.84 -10.74 -16.09
C ILE A 68 -6.29 -11.97 -16.90
N SER A 69 -5.40 -12.96 -17.01
CA SER A 69 -5.75 -14.30 -17.48
C SER A 69 -6.25 -15.17 -16.33
N SER A 70 -7.15 -16.11 -16.62
CA SER A 70 -7.67 -17.05 -15.63
C SER A 70 -6.55 -17.86 -14.97
N PHE A 71 -6.67 -18.05 -13.67
CA PHE A 71 -5.71 -18.80 -12.87
C PHE A 71 -6.38 -19.38 -11.62
N THR A 72 -5.72 -20.35 -10.99
CA THR A 72 -6.10 -20.84 -9.67
C THR A 72 -5.10 -20.31 -8.67
N SER A 73 -5.58 -19.55 -7.67
CA SER A 73 -4.70 -19.04 -6.63
C SER A 73 -4.10 -20.17 -5.80
N PRO A 74 -2.81 -20.08 -5.45
CA PRO A 74 -2.18 -21.05 -4.56
C PRO A 74 -2.64 -20.90 -3.10
N PHE A 75 -3.41 -19.86 -2.76
CA PHE A 75 -3.86 -19.56 -1.40
C PHE A 75 -5.32 -19.93 -1.13
N ILE A 76 -6.00 -20.60 -2.07
CA ILE A 76 -7.41 -20.99 -1.87
C ILE A 76 -7.53 -21.92 -0.65
N GLY A 77 -8.44 -21.58 0.25
CA GLY A 77 -8.72 -22.34 1.47
C GLY A 77 -7.69 -22.13 2.59
N THR A 78 -6.71 -21.23 2.42
CA THR A 78 -5.74 -20.92 3.47
C THR A 78 -6.20 -19.75 4.33
N SER A 79 -5.78 -19.77 5.61
CA SER A 79 -5.94 -18.61 6.49
C SER A 79 -4.95 -17.50 6.10
N SER A 80 -5.20 -16.25 6.49
CA SER A 80 -4.26 -15.14 6.26
C SER A 80 -2.87 -15.41 6.85
N GLY A 81 -2.81 -16.08 8.01
CA GLY A 81 -1.54 -16.45 8.65
C GLY A 81 -0.78 -17.53 7.88
N ASP A 82 -1.48 -18.51 7.33
CA ASP A 82 -0.83 -19.55 6.52
C ASP A 82 -0.42 -19.00 5.14
N ALA A 83 -1.23 -18.11 4.55
CA ALA A 83 -0.88 -17.40 3.33
C ALA A 83 0.39 -16.53 3.52
N ALA A 84 0.53 -15.88 4.68
CA ALA A 84 1.74 -15.15 5.03
C ALA A 84 2.96 -16.07 5.12
N LYS A 85 2.86 -17.20 5.84
CA LYS A 85 3.94 -18.20 5.94
C LYS A 85 4.35 -18.72 4.56
N MET A 86 3.37 -18.99 3.70
CA MET A 86 3.61 -19.41 2.32
C MET A 86 4.41 -18.34 1.57
N LEU A 87 3.99 -17.06 1.60
CA LEU A 87 4.77 -15.97 1.01
C LEU A 87 6.17 -15.88 1.58
N GLN A 88 6.33 -15.87 2.90
CA GLN A 88 7.63 -15.75 3.57
C GLN A 88 8.60 -16.88 3.17
N SER A 89 8.08 -18.07 2.85
CA SER A 89 8.91 -19.21 2.42
C SER A 89 9.40 -19.15 0.97
N VAL A 90 8.80 -18.31 0.11
CA VAL A 90 9.09 -18.29 -1.33
C VAL A 90 9.46 -16.91 -1.86
N ALA A 91 8.97 -15.85 -1.24
CA ALA A 91 9.15 -14.49 -1.70
C ALA A 91 10.44 -13.91 -1.13
N ALA A 92 11.34 -13.50 -2.01
CA ALA A 92 12.44 -12.65 -1.60
C ALA A 92 11.88 -11.26 -1.20
N PRO A 93 12.39 -10.62 -0.12
CA PRO A 93 11.83 -9.36 0.41
C PRO A 93 11.82 -8.20 -0.60
N ASN A 94 12.63 -8.30 -1.66
CA ASN A 94 12.73 -7.30 -2.72
C ASN A 94 11.66 -7.46 -3.82
N ILE A 95 10.83 -8.50 -3.78
CA ILE A 95 9.80 -8.77 -4.80
C ILE A 95 8.44 -8.30 -4.31
N VAL A 96 8.05 -8.75 -3.12
CA VAL A 96 6.81 -8.37 -2.43
C VAL A 96 7.05 -8.35 -0.93
N ASP A 97 6.37 -7.46 -0.22
CA ASP A 97 6.32 -7.51 1.23
C ASP A 97 5.52 -8.75 1.67
N SER A 98 6.17 -9.66 2.39
CA SER A 98 5.57 -10.89 2.91
C SER A 98 4.90 -10.70 4.27
N ASN A 99 5.07 -9.54 4.89
CA ASN A 99 4.51 -9.14 6.17
C ASN A 99 3.41 -8.08 6.04
N LEU A 100 3.20 -7.50 4.86
CA LEU A 100 2.11 -6.57 4.56
C LEU A 100 1.55 -6.84 3.16
N PHE A 101 0.31 -7.30 3.07
CA PHE A 101 -0.28 -7.72 1.80
C PHE A 101 -1.81 -7.61 1.79
N ALA A 102 -2.41 -7.67 0.60
CA ALA A 102 -3.85 -7.67 0.41
C ALA A 102 -4.40 -9.09 0.19
N VAL A 103 -5.60 -9.34 0.72
CA VAL A 103 -6.36 -10.58 0.55
C VAL A 103 -7.77 -10.29 0.08
N LEU A 104 -8.17 -10.93 -1.02
CA LEU A 104 -9.54 -11.10 -1.44
C LEU A 104 -10.07 -12.41 -0.81
N ASP A 105 -11.02 -12.28 0.09
CA ASP A 105 -11.64 -13.40 0.80
C ASP A 105 -13.09 -13.61 0.35
N GLU A 106 -13.82 -14.50 1.02
CA GLU A 106 -15.20 -14.82 0.66
C GLU A 106 -16.09 -13.57 0.60
N ARG A 107 -15.86 -12.60 1.49
CA ARG A 107 -16.68 -11.39 1.55
C ARG A 107 -16.47 -10.48 0.35
N SER A 108 -15.30 -10.52 -0.30
CA SER A 108 -15.00 -9.79 -1.53
C SER A 108 -15.90 -10.18 -2.71
N LEU A 109 -16.65 -11.29 -2.62
CA LEU A 109 -17.68 -11.67 -3.57
C LEU A 109 -18.93 -10.80 -3.51
N TYR A 110 -19.24 -10.25 -2.33
CA TYR A 110 -20.50 -9.58 -2.05
C TYR A 110 -20.35 -8.06 -1.98
N ASP A 111 -19.21 -7.58 -1.51
CA ASP A 111 -18.92 -6.15 -1.43
C ASP A 111 -17.53 -5.82 -2.02
N ASP A 112 -17.34 -4.58 -2.48
CA ASP A 112 -16.12 -4.10 -3.13
C ASP A 112 -15.03 -3.84 -2.08
N SER A 113 -14.74 -4.85 -1.26
CA SER A 113 -13.80 -4.76 -0.15
C SER A 113 -12.88 -5.97 -0.05
N GLY A 114 -11.68 -5.75 0.46
CA GLY A 114 -10.68 -6.77 0.75
C GLY A 114 -10.05 -6.54 2.11
N LEU A 115 -9.17 -7.45 2.51
CA LEU A 115 -8.38 -7.31 3.72
C LEU A 115 -6.99 -6.78 3.38
N ILE A 116 -6.49 -5.86 4.19
CA ILE A 116 -5.05 -5.67 4.35
C ILE A 116 -4.63 -6.50 5.56
N VAL A 117 -3.63 -7.36 5.36
CA VAL A 117 -3.08 -8.25 6.37
C VAL A 117 -1.67 -7.79 6.71
N ARG A 118 -1.37 -7.77 8.01
CA ARG A 118 -0.05 -7.49 8.54
C ARG A 118 0.42 -8.63 9.43
N VAL A 119 1.68 -9.05 9.28
CA VAL A 119 2.35 -9.96 10.19
C VAL A 119 3.49 -9.22 10.91
N LYS A 120 3.41 -9.13 12.23
CA LYS A 120 4.44 -8.52 13.06
C LYS A 120 4.71 -9.39 14.28
N ASP A 121 5.97 -9.75 14.50
CA ASP A 121 6.40 -10.57 15.65
C ASP A 121 5.59 -11.88 15.78
N GLY A 122 5.19 -12.46 14.64
CA GLY A 122 4.37 -13.68 14.57
C GLY A 122 2.87 -13.47 14.78
N VAL A 123 2.42 -12.24 15.09
CA VAL A 123 1.01 -11.87 15.23
C VAL A 123 0.45 -11.45 13.88
N VAL A 124 -0.75 -11.94 13.55
CA VAL A 124 -1.46 -11.63 12.30
C VAL A 124 -2.61 -10.68 12.60
N ASP A 125 -2.48 -9.44 12.16
CA ASP A 125 -3.51 -8.41 12.22
C ASP A 125 -4.11 -8.19 10.83
N HIS A 126 -5.36 -7.75 10.76
CA HIS A 126 -5.97 -7.37 9.49
C HIS A 126 -7.03 -6.28 9.65
N VAL A 127 -7.24 -5.52 8.59
CA VAL A 127 -8.31 -4.53 8.48
C VAL A 127 -9.03 -4.69 7.14
N ARG A 128 -10.35 -4.54 7.15
CA ARG A 128 -11.15 -4.53 5.92
C ARG A 128 -11.24 -3.12 5.36
N VAL A 129 -10.97 -3.00 4.07
CA VAL A 129 -10.93 -1.72 3.35
C VAL A 129 -11.56 -1.89 1.98
N HIS A 130 -12.06 -0.78 1.43
CA HIS A 130 -12.68 -0.78 0.10
C HIS A 130 -11.60 -0.89 -1.00
N PHE A 131 -11.93 -1.49 -2.15
CA PHE A 131 -10.96 -1.73 -3.23
C PHE A 131 -10.22 -0.47 -3.68
N ASP A 132 -10.92 0.66 -3.81
CA ASP A 132 -10.32 1.93 -4.20
C ASP A 132 -9.27 2.46 -3.19
N THR A 133 -9.29 2.04 -1.93
CA THR A 133 -8.37 2.54 -0.88
C THR A 133 -7.23 1.58 -0.56
N ILE A 134 -7.31 0.31 -0.97
CA ILE A 134 -6.34 -0.73 -0.60
C ILE A 134 -4.88 -0.34 -0.89
N ASN A 135 -4.58 0.15 -2.11
CA ASN A 135 -3.19 0.51 -2.46
C ASN A 135 -2.67 1.66 -1.60
N THR A 136 -3.50 2.67 -1.37
CA THR A 136 -3.13 3.81 -0.53
C THR A 136 -2.92 3.38 0.92
N GLU A 137 -3.83 2.57 1.48
CA GLU A 137 -3.72 2.14 2.87
C GLU A 137 -2.55 1.18 3.09
N LEU A 138 -2.20 0.33 2.13
CA LEU A 138 -0.96 -0.46 2.18
C LEU A 138 0.28 0.44 2.26
N ILE A 139 0.34 1.48 1.42
CA ILE A 139 1.42 2.47 1.46
C ILE A 139 1.42 3.22 2.78
N HIS A 140 0.25 3.65 3.29
CA HIS A 140 0.14 4.32 4.58
C HIS A 140 0.62 3.43 5.73
N ILE A 141 0.18 2.18 5.80
CA ILE A 141 0.60 1.24 6.83
C ILE A 141 2.11 1.02 6.74
N GLN A 142 2.67 0.85 5.54
CA GLN A 142 4.11 0.70 5.37
C GLN A 142 4.88 1.93 5.85
N VAL A 143 4.47 3.12 5.43
CA VAL A 143 5.13 4.39 5.81
C VAL A 143 5.00 4.65 7.32
N MET A 144 3.81 4.42 7.90
CA MET A 144 3.56 4.61 9.33
C MET A 144 4.31 3.59 10.19
N THR A 145 4.56 2.40 9.66
CA THR A 145 5.20 1.31 10.39
C THR A 145 6.67 1.11 10.04
N GLY A 146 7.20 1.90 9.10
CA GLY A 146 8.60 1.95 8.66
C GLY A 146 9.62 2.38 9.73
N ASP A 147 9.15 2.75 10.92
CA ASP A 147 9.88 3.18 12.13
C ASP A 147 10.16 4.69 12.24
N ILE A 148 10.38 5.18 13.47
CA ILE A 148 10.37 6.59 13.90
C ILE A 148 11.73 7.11 14.40
N ALA A 149 12.84 6.39 14.27
CA ALA A 149 14.10 7.11 13.99
C ALA A 149 13.87 8.09 12.81
N GLU A 150 13.02 7.65 11.88
CA GLU A 150 12.54 8.34 10.70
C GLU A 150 11.58 9.51 10.98
N THR A 151 10.65 9.45 11.95
CA THR A 151 9.84 10.63 12.31
C THR A 151 10.54 11.56 13.31
N ASN A 152 11.43 11.04 14.18
CA ASN A 152 12.21 11.84 15.14
C ASN A 152 13.36 12.63 14.49
N PHE A 153 13.94 12.16 13.37
CA PHE A 153 14.86 12.95 12.53
C PHE A 153 14.14 14.02 11.71
N MET A 154 12.92 13.70 11.26
CA MET A 154 12.03 14.57 10.49
C MET A 154 11.56 15.81 11.27
N ALA A 155 11.98 15.92 12.51
CA ALA A 155 11.59 16.91 13.46
C ALA A 155 12.65 18.04 13.51
N GLY A 156 12.28 19.28 13.15
CA GLY A 156 13.23 20.41 13.07
C GLY A 156 13.84 20.79 14.43
N GLU A 157 14.78 21.73 14.49
CA GLU A 157 15.45 22.15 15.74
C GLU A 157 14.40 22.42 16.84
N GLY A 158 14.33 21.51 17.85
CA GLY A 158 13.21 21.40 18.79
C GLY A 158 12.34 20.12 18.70
N GLY A 159 12.60 19.21 17.78
CA GLY A 159 11.95 17.90 17.72
C GLY A 159 10.56 17.87 17.05
N VAL A 160 10.23 18.76 16.10
CA VAL A 160 8.86 18.84 15.52
C VAL A 160 8.79 18.58 14.01
N PHE A 161 8.14 17.47 13.61
CA PHE A 161 7.73 17.18 12.24
C PHE A 161 6.41 17.90 11.95
N ARG A 162 6.30 18.61 10.81
CA ARG A 162 5.08 19.34 10.43
C ARG A 162 4.66 19.00 9.01
N VAL A 163 3.47 18.41 8.86
CA VAL A 163 2.71 18.50 7.62
C VAL A 163 2.40 19.98 7.43
N ARG A 164 2.87 20.60 6.35
CA ARG A 164 2.62 22.03 6.14
C ARG A 164 1.14 22.24 5.81
N SER A 165 0.31 22.58 6.80
CA SER A 165 -0.91 23.37 6.57
C SER A 165 -1.64 23.93 7.80
N ASP A 166 -1.02 24.16 8.96
CA ASP A 166 -1.72 24.93 10.01
C ASP A 166 -0.77 25.61 11.01
N GLY A 167 -0.84 26.93 11.01
CA GLY A 167 -0.13 27.78 11.96
C GLY A 167 0.58 28.97 11.34
N SER A 168 -0.01 29.65 10.34
CA SER A 168 0.26 31.09 10.26
C SER A 168 -0.28 31.67 11.57
N LYS A 169 0.60 31.87 12.56
CA LYS A 169 0.36 32.92 13.55
C LYS A 169 0.11 34.16 12.71
N LYS A 170 -1.16 34.55 12.55
CA LYS A 170 -1.51 35.88 12.09
C LYS A 170 -0.64 36.80 12.93
N GLY A 171 0.30 37.48 12.29
CA GLY A 171 1.04 38.56 12.94
C GLY A 171 0.00 39.42 13.65
N GLY A 172 0.27 39.77 14.91
CA GLY A 172 -0.62 40.65 15.65
C GLY A 172 -0.95 41.90 14.82
N PRO A 173 -2.11 42.53 15.04
CA PRO A 173 -2.55 43.66 14.24
C PRO A 173 -1.41 44.66 14.07
N ALA A 174 -1.13 45.05 12.82
CA ALA A 174 -0.06 45.98 12.50
C ALA A 174 -0.23 47.25 13.35
N PRO A 175 0.86 47.79 13.93
CA PRO A 175 0.80 49.00 14.74
C PRO A 175 0.07 50.12 13.98
N ARG A 176 -0.94 50.73 14.59
CA ARG A 176 -1.68 51.83 13.96
C ARG A 176 -0.73 52.99 13.71
N LYS A 177 -0.62 53.41 12.45
CA LYS A 177 0.10 54.60 12.03
C LYS A 177 -0.52 55.81 12.75
N LYS A 178 0.21 56.46 13.65
CA LYS A 178 -0.15 57.79 14.13
C LYS A 178 0.09 58.76 12.97
N LEU A 179 -0.99 59.23 12.36
CA LEU A 179 -0.93 60.45 11.56
C LEU A 179 -0.94 61.60 12.57
N GLY A 180 0.23 62.19 12.81
CA GLY A 180 0.35 63.48 13.48
C GLY A 180 0.27 64.58 12.44
N GLY A 181 -0.54 65.60 12.71
CA GLY A 181 -0.76 66.78 11.86
C GLY A 181 -2.24 67.09 11.73
#